data_AF-A0A645H826-F1
#
_entry.id   AF-A0A645H826-F1
#
_cell.length_a   1.000
_cell.length_b   1.000
_cell.length_c   1.000
_cell.angle_alpha   90.00
_cell.angle_beta   90.00
_cell.angle_gamma   90.00
#
_symmetry.space_group_name_H-M   'P 1'
#
loop_
_entity.id
_entity.type
_entity.pdbx_description
1 polymer ?
#
loop_
_entity_poly.entity_id
_entity_poly.type
_entity_poly.pdbx_seq_one_letter_code
_entity_poly.pdbx_strand_id
1 'polypeptide(L)'
;MDKIEKSDVLESSHAVKKSSLLTEAYYARSEAIKGETMPQISFFGRGTGSIGGGSEVYDDWQVGLQVTIKMWDGYVSKNRLKKSLLDIEKARFDLEQTRNQTLNDAREASGSLKEAVSKIETASIQLKEAREAFRIEQLRYETGESTITDLLSAESGLWSADASLSKAYYEKIASEANVLRLLGRLSPEIMRFSPDKTNNEKKSEKDEVVR
;
A
#
# COMPACT_ATOMS: atom_id res chain seq x y z
N MET A 1 -19.74 7.60 -3.98
CA MET A 1 -18.46 7.19 -3.36
C MET A 1 -18.37 7.58 -1.88
N ASP A 2 -19.49 7.86 -1.20
CA ASP A 2 -19.48 8.32 0.20
C ASP A 2 -19.36 7.17 1.23
N LYS A 3 -19.41 5.92 0.75
CA LYS A 3 -19.41 4.69 1.57
C LYS A 3 -18.67 3.51 0.92
N ILE A 4 -17.50 3.72 0.32
CA ILE A 4 -16.46 2.72 0.60
C ILE A 4 -16.05 3.11 2.01
N GLU A 5 -16.65 2.44 3.00
CA GLU A 5 -16.70 2.97 4.36
C GLU A 5 -15.28 3.23 4.84
N LYS A 6 -15.04 4.43 5.38
CA LYS A 6 -13.73 4.79 5.93
C LYS A 6 -13.23 3.72 6.92
N SER A 7 -14.14 3.01 7.60
CA SER A 7 -13.88 1.83 8.43
C SER A 7 -13.20 0.71 7.65
N ASP A 8 -13.77 0.27 6.52
CA ASP A 8 -13.25 -0.85 5.72
C ASP A 8 -11.79 -0.62 5.28
N VAL A 9 -11.46 0.60 4.85
CA VAL A 9 -10.11 0.96 4.39
C VAL A 9 -9.10 1.00 5.55
N LEU A 10 -9.55 1.44 6.73
CA LEU A 10 -8.69 1.54 7.91
C LEU A 10 -8.46 0.17 8.57
N GLU A 11 -9.45 -0.72 8.56
CA GLU A 11 -9.34 -2.07 9.11
C GLU A 11 -8.53 -3.00 8.21
N SER A 12 -8.63 -2.85 6.89
CA SER A 12 -7.82 -3.64 5.95
C SER A 12 -6.36 -3.17 5.84
N SER A 13 -6.05 -1.96 6.31
CA SER A 13 -4.70 -1.38 6.17
C SER A 13 -3.72 -1.96 7.18
N HIS A 14 -2.74 -2.72 6.68
CA HIS A 14 -1.61 -3.22 7.46
C HIS A 14 -0.81 -2.09 8.12
N ALA A 15 -0.72 -0.91 7.49
CA ALA A 15 0.01 0.23 8.02
C ALA A 15 -0.64 0.78 9.30
N VAL A 16 -1.98 0.90 9.31
CA VAL A 16 -2.74 1.36 10.48
C VAL A 16 -2.63 0.33 11.62
N LYS A 17 -2.76 -0.97 11.32
CA LYS A 17 -2.60 -2.05 12.31
C LYS A 17 -1.19 -2.08 12.92
N LYS A 18 -0.16 -1.90 12.10
CA LYS A 18 1.23 -1.81 12.59
C LYS A 18 1.39 -0.62 13.54
N SER A 19 0.85 0.54 13.15
CA SER A 19 0.96 1.75 13.96
C SER A 19 0.20 1.62 15.28
N SER A 20 -0.98 0.99 15.31
CA SER A 20 -1.71 0.76 16.57
C SER A 20 -0.98 -0.18 17.52
N LEU A 21 -0.36 -1.24 17.01
CA LEU A 21 0.47 -2.15 17.81
C LEU A 21 1.72 -1.45 18.37
N LEU A 22 2.31 -0.51 17.61
CA LEU A 22 3.41 0.31 18.12
C LEU A 22 2.92 1.18 19.27
N THR A 23 1.78 1.86 19.13
CA THR A 23 1.20 2.66 20.23
C THR A 23 0.98 1.80 21.48
N GLU A 24 0.46 0.59 21.34
CA GLU A 24 0.28 -0.37 22.44
C GLU A 24 1.61 -0.79 23.08
N ALA A 25 2.65 -1.04 22.28
CA ALA A 25 3.99 -1.33 22.79
C ALA A 25 4.58 -0.15 23.59
N TYR A 26 4.32 1.10 23.18
CA TYR A 26 4.73 2.29 23.94
C TYR A 26 3.98 2.41 25.27
N TYR A 27 2.71 2.00 25.34
CA TYR A 27 1.97 1.90 26.60
C TYR A 27 2.60 0.91 27.56
N ALA A 28 2.81 -0.33 27.10
CA ALA A 28 3.42 -1.37 27.91
C ALA A 28 4.83 -0.97 28.40
N ARG A 29 5.61 -0.30 27.53
CA ARG A 29 6.92 0.24 27.89
C ARG A 29 6.84 1.31 28.97
N SER A 30 5.84 2.18 28.94
CA SER A 30 5.64 3.21 29.96
C SER A 30 5.30 2.60 31.32
N GLU A 31 4.50 1.54 31.35
CA GLU A 31 4.21 0.79 32.58
C GLU A 31 5.46 0.13 33.14
N ALA A 32 6.30 -0.46 32.30
CA ALA A 32 7.60 -0.99 32.73
C ALA A 32 8.51 0.11 33.31
N ILE A 33 8.59 1.28 32.65
CA ILE A 33 9.38 2.43 33.14
C ILE A 33 8.84 2.95 34.47
N LYS A 34 7.51 2.94 34.66
CA LYS A 34 6.88 3.25 35.94
C LYS A 34 7.27 2.22 37.01
N GLY A 35 7.29 0.93 36.67
CA GLY A 35 7.76 -0.14 37.57
C GLY A 35 9.23 0.03 38.02
N GLU A 36 10.08 0.67 37.22
CA GLU A 36 11.46 0.97 37.62
C GLU A 36 11.60 2.08 38.67
N THR A 37 10.54 2.83 38.96
CA THR A 37 10.47 3.75 40.12
C THR A 37 10.11 3.04 41.42
N MET A 38 9.65 1.79 41.33
CA MET A 38 9.31 0.96 42.48
C MET A 38 10.53 0.12 42.92
N PRO A 39 10.55 -0.35 44.18
CA PRO A 39 11.52 -1.35 44.64
C PRO A 39 11.53 -2.57 43.73
N GLN A 40 12.71 -3.01 43.34
CA GLN A 40 12.88 -4.20 42.49
C GLN A 40 13.37 -5.36 43.33
N ILE A 41 12.67 -6.50 43.25
CA ILE A 41 13.01 -7.72 43.96
C ILE A 41 13.47 -8.73 42.92
N SER A 42 14.72 -9.18 43.03
CA SER A 42 15.27 -10.25 42.22
C SER A 42 15.62 -11.45 43.08
N PHE A 43 15.48 -12.63 42.50
CA PHE A 43 15.91 -13.90 43.07
C PHE A 43 17.09 -14.40 42.26
N PHE A 44 18.13 -14.88 42.93
CA PHE A 44 19.28 -15.49 42.27
C PHE A 44 19.68 -16.79 42.97
N GLY A 45 20.17 -17.72 42.17
CA GLY A 45 20.74 -18.98 42.64
C GLY A 45 21.95 -19.33 41.79
N ARG A 46 23.03 -19.77 42.42
CA ARG A 46 24.25 -20.24 41.75
C ARG A 46 24.73 -21.51 42.46
N GLY A 47 24.94 -22.57 41.69
CA GLY A 47 25.70 -23.75 42.10
C GLY A 47 27.02 -23.80 41.35
N THR A 48 28.12 -24.10 42.04
CA THR A 48 29.44 -24.29 41.44
C THR A 48 30.05 -25.58 41.97
N GLY A 49 30.27 -26.53 41.05
CA GLY A 49 31.06 -27.73 41.32
C GLY A 49 32.51 -27.48 40.91
N SER A 50 33.46 -27.73 41.81
CA SER A 50 34.90 -27.68 41.50
C SER A 50 35.56 -29.02 41.82
N ILE A 51 36.44 -29.47 40.93
CA ILE A 51 37.26 -30.66 41.14
C ILE A 51 38.64 -30.20 41.56
N GLY A 52 39.00 -30.45 42.82
CA GLY A 52 40.33 -30.18 43.37
C GLY A 52 41.34 -31.27 43.02
N GLY A 53 42.63 -30.93 43.03
CA GLY A 53 43.70 -31.92 42.83
C GLY A 53 43.65 -33.01 43.90
N GLY A 54 43.28 -34.24 43.49
CA GLY A 54 43.13 -35.37 44.42
C GLY A 54 41.76 -36.05 44.43
N SER A 55 40.90 -35.84 43.42
CA SER A 55 39.57 -36.49 43.28
C SER A 55 38.48 -36.05 44.26
N GLU A 56 38.71 -34.96 45.00
CA GLU A 56 37.68 -34.33 45.82
C GLU A 56 36.78 -33.42 44.98
N VAL A 57 35.48 -33.70 45.00
CA VAL A 57 34.43 -32.89 44.39
C VAL A 57 33.86 -31.97 45.45
N TYR A 58 34.00 -30.66 45.25
CA TYR A 58 33.40 -29.64 46.08
C TYR A 58 32.14 -29.12 45.40
N ASP A 59 30.99 -29.23 46.06
CA ASP A 59 29.73 -28.67 45.61
C ASP A 59 29.34 -27.53 46.55
N ASP A 60 29.26 -26.32 45.99
CA ASP A 60 28.85 -25.12 46.71
C ASP A 60 27.63 -24.51 46.01
N TRP A 61 26.59 -24.21 46.78
CA TRP A 61 25.36 -23.63 46.27
C TRP A 61 24.94 -22.45 47.14
N GLN A 62 24.55 -21.37 46.47
CA GLN A 62 24.03 -20.17 47.09
C GLN A 62 22.69 -19.81 46.45
N VAL A 63 21.75 -19.40 47.28
CA VAL A 63 20.48 -18.78 46.88
C VAL A 63 20.30 -17.50 47.66
N GLY A 64 19.74 -16.48 47.02
CA GLY A 64 19.55 -15.18 47.64
C GLY A 64 18.41 -14.41 47.02
N LEU A 65 17.81 -13.56 47.84
CA LEU A 65 16.90 -12.51 47.41
C LEU A 65 17.65 -11.19 47.47
N GLN A 66 17.56 -10.40 46.42
CA GLN A 66 18.13 -9.06 46.35
C GLN A 66 17.00 -8.05 46.15
N VAL A 67 16.90 -7.09 47.08
CA VAL A 67 15.96 -5.98 46.97
C VAL A 67 16.74 -4.71 46.66
N THR A 68 16.42 -4.07 45.53
CA THR A 68 17.06 -2.82 45.10
C THR A 68 16.08 -1.66 45.24
N ILE A 69 16.44 -0.68 46.07
CA ILE A 69 15.67 0.55 46.28
C ILE A 69 16.54 1.74 45.87
N LYS A 70 16.07 2.51 44.88
CA LYS A 70 16.74 3.76 44.47
C LYS A 70 16.28 4.89 45.38
N MET A 71 17.14 5.30 46.31
CA MET A 71 16.82 6.39 47.25
C MET A 71 16.88 7.78 46.57
N TRP A 72 17.83 7.99 45.67
CA TRP A 72 17.98 9.22 44.90
C TRP A 72 18.70 8.92 43.58
N ASP A 73 18.20 9.47 42.47
CA ASP A 73 18.76 9.26 41.14
C ASP A 73 18.91 10.57 40.34
N GLY A 74 18.85 11.73 40.98
CA GLY A 74 19.03 13.02 40.33
C GLY A 74 17.95 13.36 39.28
N TYR A 75 16.70 12.97 39.52
CA TYR A 75 15.55 13.15 38.61
C TYR A 75 15.58 12.31 37.33
N VAL A 76 16.51 11.36 37.20
CA VAL A 76 16.63 10.51 36.00
C VAL A 76 15.35 9.72 35.75
N SER A 77 14.79 9.05 36.76
CA SER A 77 13.57 8.24 36.60
C SER A 77 12.35 9.11 36.31
N LYS A 78 12.25 10.30 36.92
CA LYS A 78 11.16 11.26 36.64
C LYS A 78 11.23 11.75 35.20
N ASN A 79 12.41 12.13 34.72
CA ASN A 79 12.60 12.58 33.35
C ASN A 79 12.35 11.46 32.34
N ARG A 80 12.73 10.22 32.68
CA ARG A 80 12.46 9.06 31.83
C ARG A 80 10.97 8.73 31.76
N LEU A 81 10.23 8.84 32.87
CA LEU A 81 8.78 8.70 32.87
C LEU A 81 8.12 9.81 32.04
N LYS A 82 8.56 11.06 32.19
CA LYS A 82 8.07 12.17 31.36
C LYS A 82 8.34 11.91 29.87
N LYS A 83 9.52 11.40 29.53
CA LYS A 83 9.87 11.01 28.16
C LYS A 83 8.98 9.89 27.65
N SER A 84 8.70 8.85 28.44
CA SER A 84 7.84 7.75 28.00
C SER A 84 6.39 8.19 27.74
N LEU A 85 5.88 9.15 28.50
CA LEU A 85 4.57 9.75 28.24
C LEU A 85 4.56 10.54 26.92
N LEU A 86 5.61 11.32 26.66
CA LEU A 86 5.77 12.02 25.37
C LEU A 86 5.94 11.04 24.20
N ASP A 87 6.63 9.91 24.41
CA ASP A 87 6.77 8.86 23.40
C ASP A 87 5.40 8.21 23.08
N ILE A 88 4.52 8.02 24.07
CA ILE A 88 3.14 7.56 23.85
C ILE A 88 2.36 8.59 23.03
N GLU A 89 2.45 9.86 23.39
CA GLU A 89 1.74 10.94 22.68
C GLU A 89 2.22 11.05 21.23
N LYS A 90 3.53 10.96 21.01
CA LYS A 90 4.11 10.86 19.67
C LYS A 90 3.56 9.66 18.90
N ALA A 91 3.55 8.47 19.51
CA ALA A 91 3.03 7.26 18.86
C ALA A 91 1.53 7.36 18.52
N ARG A 92 0.74 8.11 19.30
CA ARG A 92 -0.66 8.42 18.97
C ARG A 92 -0.77 9.33 17.76
N PHE A 93 0.04 10.39 17.68
CA PHE A 93 0.05 11.27 16.52
C PHE A 93 0.54 10.55 15.25
N ASP A 94 1.56 9.70 15.38
CA ASP A 94 2.04 8.87 14.26
C ASP A 94 0.94 7.93 13.74
N LEU A 95 0.11 7.36 14.64
CA LEU A 95 -1.08 6.57 14.28
C LEU A 95 -2.12 7.41 13.54
N GLU A 96 -2.45 8.58 14.05
CA GLU A 96 -3.42 9.49 13.41
C GLU A 96 -2.93 9.95 12.03
N GLN A 97 -1.65 10.31 11.92
CA GLN A 97 -1.02 10.64 10.65
C GLN A 97 -1.11 9.48 9.65
N THR A 98 -0.78 8.26 10.09
CA THR A 98 -0.87 7.05 9.24
C THR A 98 -2.30 6.81 8.76
N ARG A 99 -3.30 7.00 9.62
CA ARG A 99 -4.73 6.89 9.27
C ARG A 99 -5.13 7.93 8.22
N ASN A 100 -4.76 9.18 8.45
CA ASN A 100 -5.08 10.28 7.54
C ASN A 100 -4.41 10.09 6.17
N GLN A 101 -3.15 9.64 6.16
CA GLN A 101 -2.43 9.31 4.94
C GLN A 101 -3.11 8.18 4.17
N THR A 102 -3.47 7.08 4.85
CA THR A 102 -4.19 5.96 4.22
C THR A 102 -5.53 6.42 3.60
N LEU A 103 -6.27 7.28 4.28
CA LEU A 103 -7.52 7.84 3.74
C LEU A 103 -7.29 8.76 2.54
N ASN A 104 -6.22 9.54 2.54
CA ASN A 104 -5.86 10.39 1.40
C ASN A 104 -5.44 9.55 0.20
N ASP A 105 -4.61 8.53 0.40
CA ASP A 105 -4.19 7.61 -0.66
C ASP A 105 -5.41 6.91 -1.30
N ALA A 106 -6.40 6.52 -0.49
CA ALA A 106 -7.63 5.92 -0.99
C ALA A 106 -8.48 6.89 -1.83
N ARG A 107 -8.57 8.16 -1.40
CA ARG A 107 -9.26 9.21 -2.19
C ARG A 107 -8.54 9.48 -3.50
N GLU A 108 -7.21 9.57 -3.47
CA GLU A 108 -6.39 9.79 -4.65
C GLU A 108 -6.58 8.65 -5.65
N ALA A 109 -6.44 7.39 -5.22
CA ALA A 109 -6.62 6.23 -6.09
C ALA A 109 -8.04 6.15 -6.70
N SER A 110 -9.06 6.48 -5.91
CA SER A 110 -10.44 6.62 -6.38
C SER A 110 -10.58 7.72 -7.43
N GLY A 111 -9.92 8.86 -7.23
CA GLY A 111 -9.87 9.97 -8.19
C GLY A 111 -9.19 9.57 -9.49
N SER A 112 -8.01 8.94 -9.40
CA SER A 112 -7.25 8.44 -10.54
C SER A 112 -8.03 7.43 -11.37
N LEU A 113 -8.79 6.52 -10.74
CA LEU A 113 -9.64 5.59 -11.46
C LEU A 113 -10.73 6.33 -12.26
N LYS A 114 -11.40 7.31 -11.64
CA LYS A 114 -12.40 8.12 -12.33
C LYS A 114 -11.80 8.88 -13.51
N GLU A 115 -10.62 9.47 -13.30
CA GLU A 115 -9.89 10.18 -14.36
C GLU A 115 -9.50 9.24 -15.51
N ALA A 116 -9.00 8.04 -15.22
CA ALA A 116 -8.63 7.04 -16.22
C ALA A 116 -9.85 6.61 -17.07
N VAL A 117 -11.02 6.48 -16.46
CA VAL A 117 -12.27 6.20 -17.19
C VAL A 117 -12.63 7.36 -18.12
N SER A 118 -12.56 8.60 -17.65
CA SER A 118 -12.80 9.78 -18.50
C SER A 118 -11.76 9.91 -19.62
N LYS A 119 -10.50 9.53 -19.40
CA LYS A 119 -9.47 9.49 -20.45
C LYS A 119 -9.80 8.52 -21.57
N ILE A 120 -10.38 7.36 -21.26
CA ILE A 120 -10.84 6.40 -22.28
C ILE A 120 -11.93 7.05 -23.15
N GLU A 121 -12.88 7.75 -22.55
CA GLU A 121 -13.93 8.45 -23.29
C GLU A 121 -13.34 9.49 -24.23
N THR A 122 -12.47 10.38 -23.73
CA THR A 122 -11.79 11.39 -24.56
C THR A 122 -10.96 10.77 -25.67
N ALA A 123 -10.17 9.73 -25.37
CA ALA A 123 -9.34 9.05 -26.37
C ALA A 123 -10.19 8.33 -27.43
N SER A 124 -11.38 7.83 -27.07
CA SER A 124 -12.30 7.21 -28.02
C SER A 124 -12.89 8.22 -29.01
N ILE A 125 -13.19 9.44 -28.53
CA ILE A 125 -13.64 10.55 -29.37
C ILE A 125 -12.50 10.98 -30.30
N GLN A 126 -11.29 11.11 -29.78
CA GLN A 126 -10.12 11.49 -30.57
C GLN A 126 -9.79 10.46 -31.66
N LEU A 127 -9.93 9.16 -31.39
CA LEU A 127 -9.80 8.11 -32.39
C LEU A 127 -10.86 8.24 -33.49
N LYS A 128 -12.10 8.55 -33.13
CA LYS A 128 -13.19 8.76 -34.09
C LYS A 128 -12.91 9.96 -34.99
N GLU A 129 -12.44 11.07 -34.43
CA GLU A 129 -12.04 12.26 -35.18
C GLU A 129 -10.86 12.00 -36.11
N ALA A 130 -9.81 11.34 -35.62
CA ALA A 130 -8.64 11.00 -36.44
C ALA A 130 -9.01 10.06 -37.60
N ARG A 131 -9.94 9.13 -37.39
CA ARG A 131 -10.45 8.25 -38.44
C ARG A 131 -11.22 9.03 -39.52
N GLU A 132 -12.01 10.01 -39.12
CA GLU A 132 -12.73 10.87 -40.07
C GLU A 132 -11.78 11.79 -40.84
N ALA A 133 -10.77 12.35 -40.17
CA ALA A 133 -9.72 13.14 -40.82
C ALA A 133 -8.96 12.31 -41.88
N PHE A 134 -8.56 11.09 -41.54
CA PHE A 134 -7.94 10.16 -42.49
C PHE A 134 -8.86 9.87 -43.69
N ARG A 135 -10.16 9.63 -43.44
CA ARG A 135 -11.14 9.41 -44.52
C ARG A 135 -11.25 10.62 -45.47
N ILE A 136 -11.24 11.84 -44.92
CA ILE A 136 -11.30 13.08 -45.71
C ILE A 136 -10.04 13.25 -46.56
N GLU A 137 -8.84 13.06 -45.97
CA GLU A 137 -7.58 13.18 -46.71
C GLU A 137 -7.41 12.09 -47.76
N GLN A 138 -7.89 10.87 -47.49
CA GLN A 138 -7.91 9.80 -48.48
C GLN A 138 -8.75 10.19 -49.71
N LEU A 139 -9.95 10.74 -49.50
CA LEU A 139 -10.80 11.21 -50.60
C LEU A 139 -10.15 12.36 -51.39
N ARG A 140 -9.54 13.33 -50.69
CA ARG A 140 -8.83 14.45 -51.35
C ARG A 140 -7.62 13.97 -52.14
N TYR A 141 -6.91 12.96 -51.64
CA TYR A 141 -5.80 12.36 -52.37
C TYR A 141 -6.28 11.65 -53.64
N GLU A 142 -7.39 10.91 -53.55
CA GLU A 142 -8.02 10.23 -54.70
C GLU A 142 -8.52 11.22 -55.77
N THR A 143 -8.99 12.41 -55.37
CA THR A 143 -9.39 13.49 -56.31
C THR A 143 -8.22 14.37 -56.77
N GLY A 144 -7.01 14.16 -56.24
CA GLY A 144 -5.82 14.96 -56.55
C GLY A 144 -5.79 16.34 -55.88
N GLU A 145 -6.67 16.59 -54.91
CA GLU A 145 -6.75 17.83 -54.12
C GLU A 145 -5.77 17.86 -52.92
N SER A 146 -5.19 16.71 -52.54
CA SER A 146 -4.27 16.56 -51.42
C SER A 146 -3.01 15.78 -51.82
N THR A 147 -1.92 15.97 -51.08
CA THR A 147 -0.64 15.32 -51.35
C THR A 147 -0.51 13.98 -50.62
N ILE A 148 0.37 13.10 -51.10
CA ILE A 148 0.68 11.83 -50.40
C ILE A 148 1.22 12.09 -48.98
N THR A 149 1.92 13.21 -48.77
CA THR A 149 2.42 13.60 -47.45
C THR A 149 1.31 13.96 -46.47
N ASP A 150 0.23 14.59 -46.94
CA ASP A 150 -0.94 14.92 -46.11
C ASP A 150 -1.71 13.65 -45.72
N LEU A 151 -1.87 12.71 -46.66
CA LEU A 151 -2.47 11.39 -46.40
C LEU A 151 -1.66 10.60 -45.35
N LEU A 152 -0.35 10.50 -45.51
CA LEU A 152 0.53 9.81 -44.56
C LEU A 152 0.53 10.49 -43.18
N SER A 153 0.43 11.81 -43.13
CA SER A 153 0.29 12.56 -41.88
C SER A 153 -1.02 12.22 -41.16
N ALA A 154 -2.14 12.18 -41.89
CA ALA A 154 -3.43 11.80 -41.34
C ALA A 154 -3.46 10.33 -40.87
N GLU A 155 -2.84 9.42 -41.62
CA GLU A 155 -2.68 8.02 -41.23
C GLU A 155 -1.85 7.88 -39.95
N SER A 156 -0.71 8.58 -39.86
CA SER A 156 0.10 8.63 -38.64
C SER A 156 -0.70 9.18 -37.45
N GLY A 157 -1.56 10.18 -37.68
CA GLY A 157 -2.46 10.72 -36.67
C GLY A 157 -3.47 9.70 -36.16
N LEU A 158 -4.05 8.90 -37.06
CA LEU A 158 -4.96 7.79 -36.72
C LEU A 158 -4.27 6.75 -35.84
N TRP A 159 -3.07 6.30 -36.22
CA TRP A 159 -2.30 5.33 -35.43
C TRP A 159 -1.90 5.88 -34.06
N SER A 160 -1.55 7.16 -33.98
CA SER A 160 -1.26 7.83 -32.70
C SER A 160 -2.48 7.88 -31.78
N ALA A 161 -3.67 8.16 -32.32
CA ALA A 161 -4.92 8.17 -31.56
C ALA A 161 -5.30 6.76 -31.06
N ASP A 162 -5.09 5.72 -31.88
CA ASP A 162 -5.34 4.33 -31.51
C ASP A 162 -4.39 3.85 -30.40
N ALA A 163 -3.11 4.20 -30.50
CA ALA A 163 -2.13 3.95 -29.45
C ALA A 163 -2.50 4.68 -28.14
N SER A 164 -3.01 5.91 -28.24
CA SER A 164 -3.46 6.70 -27.08
C SER A 164 -4.67 6.07 -26.38
N LEU A 165 -5.63 5.54 -27.15
CA LEU A 165 -6.76 4.80 -26.60
C LEU A 165 -6.31 3.52 -25.90
N SER A 166 -5.41 2.75 -26.53
CA SER A 166 -4.82 1.55 -25.93
C SER A 166 -4.12 1.87 -24.61
N LYS A 167 -3.33 2.94 -24.57
CA LYS A 167 -2.66 3.42 -23.35
C LYS A 167 -3.68 3.78 -22.25
N ALA A 168 -4.77 4.46 -22.59
CA ALA A 168 -5.81 4.81 -21.62
C ALA A 168 -6.47 3.58 -20.98
N TYR A 169 -6.67 2.49 -21.75
CA TYR A 169 -7.14 1.22 -21.19
C TYR A 169 -6.16 0.60 -20.19
N TYR A 170 -4.85 0.61 -20.49
CA TYR A 170 -3.84 0.13 -19.56
C TYR A 170 -3.76 1.00 -18.29
N GLU A 171 -3.89 2.33 -18.42
CA GLU A 171 -3.94 3.23 -17.26
C GLU A 171 -5.14 2.94 -16.36
N LYS A 172 -6.31 2.64 -16.94
CA LYS A 172 -7.50 2.22 -16.18
C LYS A 172 -7.23 0.94 -15.38
N ILE A 173 -6.68 -0.09 -16.03
CA ILE A 173 -6.37 -1.37 -15.37
C ILE A 173 -5.37 -1.16 -14.23
N ALA A 174 -4.31 -0.37 -14.46
CA ALA A 174 -3.34 -0.03 -13.43
C ALA A 174 -3.98 0.70 -12.24
N SER A 175 -4.94 1.60 -12.52
CA SER A 175 -5.66 2.36 -11.50
C SER A 175 -6.60 1.46 -10.68
N GLU A 176 -7.33 0.53 -11.33
CA GLU A 176 -8.15 -0.49 -10.66
C GLU A 176 -7.30 -1.38 -9.76
N ALA A 177 -6.15 -1.84 -10.25
CA ALA A 177 -5.21 -2.64 -9.45
C ALA A 177 -4.69 -1.86 -8.23
N ASN A 178 -4.41 -0.56 -8.38
CA ASN A 178 -3.96 0.27 -7.25
C ASN A 178 -5.07 0.45 -6.19
N VAL A 179 -6.32 0.63 -6.61
CA VAL A 179 -7.47 0.68 -5.67
C VAL A 179 -7.60 -0.64 -4.91
N LEU A 180 -7.56 -1.77 -5.60
CA LEU A 180 -7.64 -3.09 -4.98
C LEU A 180 -6.47 -3.36 -4.02
N ARG A 181 -5.27 -2.87 -4.35
CA ARG A 181 -4.08 -2.94 -3.50
C ARG A 181 -4.29 -2.20 -2.18
N LEU A 182 -4.82 -0.98 -2.23
CA LEU A 182 -5.08 -0.17 -1.04
C LEU A 182 -6.17 -0.77 -0.15
N LEU A 183 -7.17 -1.41 -0.76
CA LEU A 183 -8.21 -2.14 -0.04
C LEU A 183 -7.73 -3.48 0.55
N GLY A 184 -6.48 -3.89 0.28
CA GLY A 184 -5.95 -5.19 0.71
C GLY A 184 -6.65 -6.38 0.04
N ARG A 185 -7.43 -6.14 -1.03
CA ARG A 185 -8.19 -7.17 -1.76
C ARG A 185 -7.48 -7.62 -3.05
N LEU A 186 -6.27 -7.13 -3.29
CA LEU A 186 -5.46 -7.52 -4.44
C LEU A 186 -4.96 -8.95 -4.26
N SER A 187 -5.72 -9.89 -4.81
CA SER A 187 -5.34 -11.30 -4.86
C SER A 187 -4.67 -11.59 -6.21
N PRO A 188 -3.63 -12.46 -6.26
CA PRO A 188 -2.99 -12.88 -7.51
C PRO A 188 -3.98 -13.42 -8.56
N GLU A 189 -5.12 -13.93 -8.10
CA GLU A 189 -6.21 -14.44 -8.92
C GLU A 189 -6.93 -13.37 -9.74
N ILE A 190 -7.06 -12.14 -9.22
CA ILE A 190 -7.69 -11.00 -9.93
C ILE A 190 -6.71 -10.38 -10.95
N MET A 191 -5.40 -10.58 -10.76
CA MET A 191 -4.37 -10.16 -11.70
C MET A 191 -4.18 -11.13 -12.89
N ARG A 192 -4.78 -12.33 -12.86
CA ARG A 192 -4.85 -13.14 -14.08
C ARG A 192 -5.73 -12.36 -15.05
N PHE A 193 -5.09 -11.78 -16.07
CA PHE A 193 -5.77 -11.36 -17.29
C PHE A 193 -6.55 -12.57 -17.82
N SER A 194 -7.83 -12.65 -17.44
CA SER A 194 -8.78 -13.46 -18.17
C SER A 194 -9.19 -12.57 -19.33
N PRO A 195 -8.72 -12.83 -20.56
CA PRO A 195 -9.23 -12.11 -21.71
C PRO A 195 -10.75 -12.32 -21.71
N ASP A 196 -11.49 -11.22 -21.67
CA ASP A 196 -12.93 -11.24 -21.70
C ASP A 196 -13.37 -11.89 -23.03
N LYS A 197 -13.75 -13.16 -22.98
CA LYS A 197 -14.17 -13.93 -24.16
C LYS A 197 -15.51 -13.44 -24.72
N THR A 198 -16.22 -12.55 -24.02
CA THR A 198 -17.59 -12.16 -24.40
C THR A 198 -17.68 -11.32 -25.67
N ASN A 199 -16.57 -10.76 -26.18
CA ASN A 199 -16.60 -9.98 -27.42
C ASN A 199 -16.12 -10.75 -28.67
N ASN A 200 -15.62 -11.98 -28.53
CA ASN A 200 -15.22 -12.81 -29.67
C ASN A 200 -16.35 -13.72 -30.19
N GLU A 201 -17.38 -14.02 -29.38
CA GLU A 201 -18.52 -14.80 -29.85
C GLU A 201 -19.42 -14.00 -30.81
N LYS A 202 -19.60 -12.69 -30.59
CA LYS A 202 -20.42 -11.85 -31.48
C LYS A 202 -19.80 -11.51 -32.83
N LYS A 203 -18.49 -11.74 -33.01
CA LYS A 203 -17.80 -11.51 -34.28
C LYS A 203 -17.73 -12.77 -35.15
N SER A 204 -17.84 -13.97 -34.55
CA SER A 204 -17.82 -15.23 -35.29
C SER A 204 -19.16 -15.60 -35.92
N GLU A 205 -20.29 -15.22 -35.32
CA GLU A 205 -21.63 -15.55 -35.87
C GLU A 205 -21.99 -14.77 -37.15
N LYS A 206 -21.34 -13.62 -37.41
CA LYS A 206 -21.62 -12.83 -38.63
C LYS A 206 -20.83 -13.29 -39.86
N ASP A 207 -19.76 -14.05 -39.68
CA ASP A 207 -18.92 -14.54 -40.79
C ASP A 207 -19.29 -15.97 -41.24
N GLU A 208 -20.21 -16.65 -40.55
CA GLU A 208 -20.67 -18.01 -40.92
C GLU A 208 -21.88 -18.01 -41.88
N VAL A 209 -22.51 -16.85 -42.14
CA VAL A 209 -23.68 -16.73 -43.05
C VAL A 209 -23.26 -16.41 -44.51
N VAL A 210 -21.96 -16.40 -44.81
CA VAL A 210 -21.43 -16.19 -46.18
C VAL A 210 -20.54 -17.35 -46.59
N ARG A 211 -21.10 -18.56 -46.60
CA ARG A 211 -20.66 -19.67 -47.46
C ARG A 211 -21.85 -20.50 -47.91
#